data_AF-A0A950Q942-F1
#
_entry.id   AF-A0A950Q942-F1
#
_cell.length_a   1.000
_cell.length_b   1.000
_cell.length_c   1.000
_cell.angle_alpha   90.00
_cell.angle_beta   90.00
_cell.angle_gamma   90.00
#
_symmetry.space_group_name_H-M   'P 1'
#
loop_
_entity.id
_entity.type
_entity.pdbx_description
1 polymer ?
#
loop_
_entity_poly.entity_id
_entity_poly.type
_entity_poly.pdbx_seq_one_letter_code
_entity_poly.pdbx_strand_id
1 'polypeptide(L)'
;MKRCNLYTQAAIWLGALLLQSPISGAALADKAYTSQFLGEDSFTTVGDNYFLPLLPGYFQVLETPNGKVKVTVTVTNRTKKVAGVETRIVTENEEKNGVLFETTDN
;
A
#
# COMPACT_ATOMS: atom_id res chain seq x y z
N MET A 1 54.99 50.69 34.60
CA MET A 1 54.49 51.10 35.93
C MET A 1 53.54 50.02 36.45
N LYS A 2 53.76 49.59 37.71
CA LYS A 2 52.95 48.70 38.58
C LYS A 2 52.69 47.24 38.15
N ARG A 3 53.40 46.34 38.85
CA ARG A 3 53.14 44.91 39.06
C ARG A 3 51.84 44.70 39.85
N CYS A 4 51.11 43.61 39.64
CA CYS A 4 50.55 42.82 40.76
C CYS A 4 50.10 41.41 40.34
N ASN A 5 50.35 40.47 41.25
CA ASN A 5 50.25 39.01 41.19
C ASN A 5 48.88 38.59 41.79
N LEU A 6 48.24 37.53 41.27
CA LEU A 6 48.04 36.21 41.94
C LEU A 6 46.84 36.11 42.93
N TYR A 7 46.26 34.90 43.03
CA TYR A 7 45.28 34.40 44.01
C TYR A 7 43.80 34.76 43.71
N THR A 8 42.76 33.91 43.79
CA THR A 8 42.49 32.64 44.50
C THR A 8 41.24 31.99 43.88
N GLN A 9 41.16 30.65 43.98
CA GLN A 9 39.99 29.84 43.65
C GLN A 9 38.79 30.10 44.59
N ALA A 10 37.57 30.07 44.06
CA ALA A 10 36.29 29.74 44.72
C ALA A 10 35.19 30.04 43.67
N ALA A 11 34.10 29.29 43.47
CA ALA A 11 33.43 28.36 44.33
C ALA A 11 32.63 27.35 43.50
N ILE A 12 32.50 26.18 44.11
CA ILE A 12 31.55 25.10 43.85
C ILE A 12 30.12 25.66 43.69
N TRP A 13 29.42 25.24 42.64
CA TRP A 13 28.00 24.88 42.70
C TRP A 13 27.76 23.70 41.75
N LEU A 14 28.16 22.52 42.23
CA LEU A 14 27.69 21.22 41.78
C LEU A 14 26.39 20.93 42.56
N GLY A 15 25.27 20.75 41.87
CA GLY A 15 24.09 20.12 42.47
C GLY A 15 22.79 20.91 42.36
N ALA A 16 22.09 20.71 41.24
CA ALA A 16 20.62 20.59 41.17
C ALA A 16 20.20 20.40 39.70
N LEU A 17 20.57 19.27 39.09
CA LEU A 17 19.96 18.84 37.83
C LEU A 17 19.11 17.60 38.13
N LEU A 18 18.00 17.82 38.83
CA LEU A 18 16.95 16.83 39.03
C LEU A 18 15.83 17.08 38.03
N LEU A 19 15.61 16.07 37.20
CA LEU A 19 14.30 15.57 36.78
C LEU A 19 13.32 16.59 36.16
N GLN A 20 13.46 16.80 34.86
CA GLN A 20 12.33 17.06 33.98
C GLN A 20 12.62 16.40 32.63
N SER A 21 12.58 15.07 32.62
CA SER A 21 12.31 14.35 31.36
C SER A 21 10.85 14.65 31.02
N PRO A 22 10.52 15.32 29.90
CA PRO A 22 9.15 15.26 29.44
C PRO A 22 8.89 13.78 29.16
N ILE A 23 7.94 13.19 29.91
CA ILE A 23 7.30 11.96 29.47
C ILE A 23 6.69 12.34 28.12
N SER A 24 7.39 11.99 27.05
CA SER A 24 6.79 11.95 25.72
C SER A 24 5.76 10.85 25.79
N GLY A 25 4.56 11.20 26.28
CA GLY A 25 3.38 10.49 25.87
C GLY A 25 3.37 10.64 24.37
N ALA A 26 3.74 9.58 23.65
CA ALA A 26 3.45 9.50 22.24
C ALA A 26 1.94 9.70 22.15
N ALA A 27 1.53 10.90 21.72
CA ALA A 27 0.16 11.15 21.35
C ALA A 27 -0.20 10.00 20.41
N LEU A 28 -1.18 9.18 20.80
CA LEU A 28 -1.71 8.14 19.93
C LEU A 28 -2.15 8.88 18.68
N ALA A 29 -1.35 8.81 17.62
CA ALA A 29 -1.66 9.45 16.36
C ALA A 29 -3.06 8.98 15.97
N ASP A 30 -3.96 9.94 15.78
CA ASP A 30 -5.36 9.64 15.50
C ASP A 30 -5.43 8.79 14.22
N LYS A 31 -5.71 7.50 14.37
CA LYS A 31 -5.76 6.55 13.24
C LYS A 31 -7.12 6.66 12.59
N ALA A 32 -7.44 7.83 12.04
CA ALA A 32 -8.73 8.10 11.39
C ALA A 32 -9.07 7.08 10.28
N TYR A 33 -8.08 6.47 9.64
CA TYR A 33 -8.29 5.39 8.66
C TYR A 33 -8.82 4.07 9.27
N THR A 34 -8.87 3.96 10.60
CA THR A 34 -9.43 2.79 11.33
C THR A 34 -10.72 3.10 12.07
N SER A 35 -11.14 4.38 12.12
CA SER A 35 -12.31 4.78 12.89
C SER A 35 -13.62 4.56 12.11
N GLN A 36 -13.56 4.49 10.78
CA GLN A 36 -14.71 4.21 9.94
C GLN A 36 -14.31 3.44 8.69
N PHE A 37 -15.06 2.37 8.41
CA PHE A 37 -15.01 1.66 7.14
C PHE A 37 -16.24 2.04 6.34
N LEU A 38 -16.07 2.27 5.04
CA LEU A 38 -17.21 2.52 4.16
C LEU A 38 -18.07 1.25 4.08
N GLY A 39 -19.38 1.42 4.10
CA GLY A 39 -20.32 0.32 3.89
C GLY A 39 -20.25 -0.24 2.48
N GLU A 40 -20.80 -1.43 2.27
CA GLU A 40 -20.86 -2.07 0.95
C GLU A 40 -21.68 -1.27 -0.08
N ASP A 41 -22.53 -0.35 0.40
CA ASP A 41 -23.31 0.60 -0.39
C ASP A 41 -22.48 1.75 -0.99
N SER A 42 -21.23 1.91 -0.56
CA SER A 42 -20.31 2.91 -1.10
C SER A 42 -19.65 2.50 -2.42
N PHE A 43 -19.75 1.22 -2.80
CA PHE A 43 -19.13 0.70 -4.03
C PHE A 43 -19.98 1.01 -5.27
N THR A 44 -19.30 1.19 -6.41
CA THR A 44 -19.93 1.32 -7.73
C THR A 44 -19.76 0.03 -8.53
N THR A 45 -20.77 -0.32 -9.32
CA THR A 45 -20.74 -1.47 -10.24
C THR A 45 -20.09 -1.14 -11.59
N VAL A 46 -19.75 0.13 -11.81
CA VAL A 46 -19.07 0.63 -13.01
C VAL A 46 -17.83 1.42 -12.63
N GLY A 47 -16.77 1.30 -13.43
CA GLY A 47 -15.54 2.04 -13.22
C GLY A 47 -14.57 1.88 -14.39
N ASP A 48 -13.72 2.87 -14.57
CA ASP A 48 -12.60 2.82 -15.51
C ASP A 48 -11.32 2.49 -14.73
N ASN A 49 -10.83 1.26 -14.88
CA ASN A 49 -9.62 0.79 -14.22
C ASN A 49 -8.46 0.82 -15.23
N TYR A 50 -7.51 1.72 -15.01
CA TYR A 50 -6.32 1.87 -15.84
C TYR A 50 -5.52 0.57 -16.03
N PHE A 51 -5.47 -0.30 -15.00
CA PHE A 51 -4.65 -1.50 -15.03
C PHE A 51 -5.32 -2.68 -15.76
N LEU A 52 -6.66 -2.70 -15.80
CA LEU A 52 -7.44 -3.73 -16.51
C LEU A 52 -8.78 -3.14 -16.97
N PRO A 53 -8.79 -2.38 -18.07
CA PRO A 53 -10.03 -1.84 -18.63
C PRO A 53 -10.96 -2.97 -19.07
N LEU A 54 -12.20 -2.98 -18.58
CA LEU A 54 -13.19 -4.01 -18.93
C LEU A 54 -13.88 -3.71 -20.27
N LEU A 55 -13.11 -3.36 -21.28
CA LEU A 55 -13.57 -3.13 -22.66
C LEU A 55 -13.45 -4.44 -23.47
N PRO A 56 -14.50 -4.90 -24.17
CA PRO A 56 -14.42 -6.12 -24.97
C PRO A 56 -13.26 -6.05 -25.98
N GLY A 57 -12.47 -7.12 -26.06
CA GLY A 57 -11.31 -7.21 -26.95
C GLY A 57 -10.01 -6.65 -26.37
N TYR A 58 -10.05 -6.02 -25.19
CA TYR A 58 -8.82 -5.73 -24.44
C TYR A 58 -8.14 -7.04 -24.02
N PHE A 59 -6.81 -7.07 -24.11
CA PHE A 59 -6.02 -8.20 -23.64
C PHE A 59 -4.76 -7.71 -22.93
N GLN A 60 -4.27 -8.54 -22.00
CA GLN A 60 -3.03 -8.32 -21.27
C GLN A 60 -2.24 -9.62 -21.23
N VAL A 61 -0.92 -9.51 -21.42
CA VAL A 61 0.01 -10.65 -21.28
C VAL A 61 0.94 -10.35 -20.12
N LEU A 62 0.93 -11.24 -19.13
CA LEU A 62 1.80 -11.19 -17.97
C LEU A 62 2.74 -12.38 -18.02
N GLU A 63 4.05 -12.13 -18.06
CA GLU A 63 5.04 -13.19 -18.22
C GLU A 63 6.16 -13.02 -17.19
N THR A 64 6.62 -14.13 -16.61
CA THR A 64 7.77 -14.11 -15.72
C THR A 64 9.05 -13.80 -16.52
N PRO A 65 10.06 -13.12 -15.94
CA PRO A 65 11.28 -12.77 -16.68
C PRO A 65 12.05 -13.96 -17.29
N ASN A 66 11.81 -15.17 -16.78
CA ASN A 66 12.41 -16.40 -17.28
C ASN A 66 11.52 -17.17 -18.29
N GLY A 67 10.36 -16.61 -18.66
CA GLY A 67 9.41 -17.20 -19.61
C GLY A 67 8.74 -18.50 -19.18
N LYS A 68 8.90 -18.90 -17.92
CA LYS A 68 8.34 -20.18 -17.43
C LYS A 68 6.84 -20.13 -17.22
N VAL A 69 6.28 -18.96 -16.91
CA VAL A 69 4.85 -18.77 -16.71
C VAL A 69 4.41 -17.57 -17.52
N LYS A 70 3.37 -17.76 -18.33
CA LYS A 70 2.72 -16.70 -19.10
C LYS A 70 1.22 -16.79 -18.88
N VAL A 71 0.60 -15.68 -18.52
CA VAL A 71 -0.85 -15.56 -18.38
C VAL A 71 -1.34 -14.59 -19.45
N THR A 72 -2.28 -15.05 -20.27
CA THR A 72 -2.99 -14.19 -21.23
C THR A 72 -4.40 -13.95 -20.72
N VAL A 73 -4.68 -12.71 -20.36
CA VAL A 73 -5.98 -12.24 -19.89
C VAL A 73 -6.71 -11.59 -21.05
N THR A 74 -7.96 -11.99 -21.33
CA THR A 74 -8.79 -11.44 -22.41
C THR A 74 -10.14 -11.01 -21.87
N VAL A 75 -10.46 -9.73 -22.03
CA VAL A 75 -11.78 -9.20 -21.71
C VAL A 75 -12.74 -9.57 -22.83
N THR A 76 -13.71 -10.43 -22.53
CA THR A 76 -14.61 -10.96 -23.55
C THR A 76 -15.75 -9.99 -23.87
N ASN A 77 -16.61 -10.32 -24.83
CA ASN A 77 -17.88 -9.63 -25.02
C ASN A 77 -19.02 -10.23 -24.18
N ARG A 78 -18.75 -11.29 -23.40
CA ARG A 78 -19.76 -12.02 -22.62
C ARG A 78 -19.95 -11.35 -21.26
N THR A 79 -21.17 -11.44 -20.75
CA THR A 79 -21.52 -11.01 -19.41
C THR A 79 -22.30 -12.09 -18.68
N LYS A 80 -22.31 -12.02 -17.34
CA LYS A 80 -23.08 -12.90 -16.47
C LYS A 80 -23.64 -12.08 -15.31
N LYS A 81 -24.85 -12.42 -14.84
CA LYS A 81 -25.39 -11.84 -13.61
C LYS A 81 -24.78 -12.49 -12.38
N VAL A 82 -24.18 -11.68 -11.51
CA VAL A 82 -23.66 -12.08 -10.19
C VAL A 82 -24.30 -11.17 -9.16
N ALA A 83 -25.00 -11.75 -8.18
CA ALA A 83 -25.75 -10.99 -7.17
C ALA A 83 -26.67 -9.89 -7.76
N GLY A 84 -27.27 -10.16 -8.93
CA GLY A 84 -28.16 -9.22 -9.64
C GLY A 84 -27.46 -8.20 -10.55
N VAL A 85 -26.14 -8.01 -10.39
CA VAL A 85 -25.31 -7.09 -11.17
C VAL A 85 -24.81 -7.77 -12.45
N GLU A 86 -24.81 -7.05 -13.56
CA GLU A 86 -24.20 -7.54 -14.80
C GLU A 86 -22.67 -7.39 -14.73
N THR A 87 -21.96 -8.52 -14.80
CA THR A 87 -20.51 -8.59 -14.68
C THR A 87 -19.91 -9.05 -16.00
N ARG A 88 -18.80 -8.43 -16.41
CA ARG A 88 -18.04 -8.80 -17.60
C ARG A 88 -17.22 -10.07 -17.34
N ILE A 89 -17.33 -11.05 -18.24
CA ILE A 89 -16.47 -12.24 -18.18
C ILE A 89 -15.09 -11.93 -18.76
N VAL A 90 -14.06 -12.34 -18.04
CA VAL A 90 -12.66 -12.30 -18.46
C VAL A 90 -12.14 -13.74 -18.55
N THR A 91 -11.47 -14.08 -19.64
CA THR A 91 -10.83 -15.39 -19.79
C THR A 91 -9.34 -15.25 -19.50
N GLU A 92 -8.81 -16.14 -18.67
CA GLU A 92 -7.38 -16.26 -18.38
C GLU A 92 -6.86 -17.59 -18.93
N ASN A 93 -5.78 -17.54 -19.69
CA ASN A 93 -5.05 -18.71 -20.15
C ASN A 93 -3.66 -18.69 -19.51
N GLU A 94 -3.38 -19.66 -18.64
CA GLU A 94 -2.07 -19.84 -18.02
C GLU A 94 -1.28 -20.91 -18.80
N GLU A 95 -0.07 -20.54 -19.24
CA GLU A 95 0.89 -21.43 -19.86
C GLU A 95 2.09 -21.64 -18.93
N LYS A 96 2.54 -22.90 -18.81
CA LYS A 96 3.78 -23.28 -18.11
C LYS A 96 4.77 -23.89 -19.10
N ASN A 97 5.93 -23.28 -19.23
CA ASN A 97 6.97 -23.65 -20.20
C ASN A 97 6.41 -23.76 -21.64
N GLY A 98 5.54 -22.84 -22.04
CA GLY A 98 4.90 -22.80 -23.36
C GLY A 98 3.78 -23.83 -23.60
N VAL A 99 3.38 -24.57 -22.56
CA VAL A 99 2.26 -25.51 -22.63
C VAL A 99 1.08 -24.93 -21.86
N LEU A 100 -0.09 -24.89 -22.47
CA LEU A 100 -1.33 -24.50 -21.81
C LEU A 100 -1.56 -25.40 -20.59
N PHE A 101 -1.58 -24.78 -19.42
CA PHE A 101 -1.77 -25.44 -18.14
C PHE A 101 -3.22 -25.32 -17.67
N GLU A 102 -3.81 -24.13 -17.79
CA GLU A 102 -5.16 -23.84 -17.32
C GLU A 102 -5.85 -22.78 -18.20
N THR A 103 -7.17 -22.90 -18.31
CA THR A 103 -8.06 -21.87 -18.86
C THR A 103 -9.21 -21.64 -17.89
N THR A 104 -9.43 -20.39 -17.49
CA THR A 104 -10.47 -20.01 -16.53
C THR A 104 -11.29 -18.84 -17.04
N ASP A 105 -12.61 -18.92 -16.86
CA ASP A 105 -13.56 -17.84 -17.09
C ASP A 105 -13.95 -17.22 -15.74
N ASN A 106 -13.55 -15.98 -15.51
CA ASN A 106 -13.87 -15.17 -14.32
C ASN A 106 -15.01 -14.21 -14.59
#